data_AF-S2S629-F1
#
_entry.id   AF-S2S629-F1
#
_cell.length_a   1.000
_cell.length_b   1.000
_cell.length_c   1.000
_cell.angle_alpha   90.00
_cell.angle_beta   90.00
_cell.angle_gamma   90.00
#
_symmetry.space_group_name_H-M   'P 1'
#
loop_
_entity.id
_entity.type
_entity.pdbx_description
1 polymer ?
#
loop_
_entity_poly.entity_id
_entity_poly.type
_entity_poly.pdbx_seq_one_letter_code
_entity_poly.pdbx_strand_id
1 'polypeptide(L)'
;KSTQHRFDDSDAYYGIALQMLTYVEAMANVPADPPFVPAGALYFHLQDPKFKFSTDLDLDIDRLKAFKYLGFLVAKDGADLAAVDKTISAETGGRSMMVPLGFKKDGAFNYNQSNILTPEDLSAYLLHNQALIIDAASRILAGDIALAPFQYGQESTVISNSDYQSIMLFDPATGFDHYNHVPKLKRKEVLGRVTTDPTQIPHHRQEDSQA
;
A
#
# COMPACT_ATOMS: atom_id res chain seq x y z
N LYS A 1 -11.12 -0.86 -8.65
CA LYS A 1 -10.71 -2.29 -8.78
C LYS A 1 -11.92 -3.17 -8.48
N SER A 2 -12.01 -4.36 -9.08
CA SER A 2 -13.12 -5.32 -8.88
C SER A 2 -12.98 -6.19 -7.63
N THR A 3 -11.76 -6.33 -7.12
CA THR A 3 -11.48 -6.91 -5.80
C THR A 3 -11.22 -5.77 -4.80
N GLN A 4 -11.44 -6.04 -3.52
CA GLN A 4 -11.04 -5.10 -2.48
C GLN A 4 -9.51 -5.00 -2.43
N HIS A 5 -8.97 -3.81 -2.72
CA HIS A 5 -7.56 -3.50 -2.52
C HIS A 5 -7.41 -2.45 -1.43
N ARG A 6 -6.31 -2.54 -0.70
CA ARG A 6 -5.86 -1.55 0.28
C ARG A 6 -4.39 -1.25 0.01
N PHE A 7 -3.94 -0.08 0.43
CA PHE A 7 -2.51 0.18 0.50
C PHE A 7 -1.90 -0.62 1.65
N ASP A 8 -0.80 -1.31 1.36
CA ASP A 8 -0.05 -2.10 2.33
C ASP A 8 1.40 -1.62 2.31
N ASP A 9 1.88 -1.10 3.44
CA ASP A 9 3.21 -0.51 3.56
C ASP A 9 4.33 -1.54 3.33
N SER A 10 4.12 -2.78 3.76
CA SER A 10 5.11 -3.84 3.59
C SER A 10 5.22 -4.21 2.11
N ASP A 11 4.10 -4.35 1.42
CA ASP A 11 4.10 -4.71 0.00
C ASP A 11 4.68 -3.57 -0.86
N ALA A 12 4.43 -2.31 -0.46
CA ALA A 12 5.05 -1.14 -1.09
C ALA A 12 6.58 -1.13 -0.90
N TYR A 13 7.07 -1.44 0.30
CA TYR A 13 8.50 -1.54 0.60
C TYR A 13 9.20 -2.66 -0.19
N TYR A 14 8.57 -3.84 -0.28
CA TYR A 14 9.15 -4.97 -1.01
C TYR A 14 8.96 -4.91 -2.54
N GLY A 15 8.34 -3.85 -3.06
CA GLY A 15 8.07 -3.69 -4.48
C GLY A 15 7.02 -4.63 -5.06
N ILE A 16 6.20 -5.24 -4.20
CA ILE A 16 5.07 -6.08 -4.60
C ILE A 16 3.89 -5.22 -5.08
N ALA A 17 3.71 -4.04 -4.48
CA ALA A 17 2.58 -3.14 -4.76
C ALA A 17 3.01 -1.70 -5.09
N LEU A 18 3.60 -1.49 -6.27
CA LEU A 18 4.14 -0.19 -6.71
C LEU A 18 3.08 0.73 -7.35
N GLN A 19 2.04 0.14 -7.98
CA GLN A 19 1.14 0.84 -8.92
C GLN A 19 0.55 2.15 -8.37
N MET A 20 0.10 2.18 -7.12
CA MET A 20 -0.57 3.35 -6.56
C MET A 20 0.40 4.53 -6.36
N LEU A 21 1.60 4.24 -5.84
CA LEU A 21 2.63 5.24 -5.62
C LEU A 21 3.15 5.79 -6.96
N THR A 22 3.31 4.94 -7.97
CA THR A 22 3.68 5.36 -9.32
C THR A 22 2.68 6.36 -9.92
N TYR A 23 1.37 6.17 -9.72
CA TYR A 23 0.38 7.15 -10.19
C TYR A 23 0.43 8.46 -9.42
N VAL A 24 0.64 8.41 -8.10
CA VAL A 24 0.80 9.62 -7.29
C VAL A 24 2.06 10.38 -7.73
N GLU A 25 3.18 9.69 -7.93
CA GLU A 25 4.43 10.26 -8.43
C GLU A 25 4.24 10.92 -9.80
N ALA A 26 3.60 10.23 -10.73
CA ALA A 26 3.32 10.75 -12.07
C ALA A 26 2.50 12.05 -12.00
N MET A 27 1.47 12.09 -11.15
CA MET A 27 0.66 13.29 -10.95
C MET A 27 1.41 14.41 -10.23
N ALA A 28 2.19 14.09 -9.20
CA ALA A 28 2.96 15.08 -8.44
C ALA A 28 4.02 15.80 -9.30
N ASN A 29 4.49 15.15 -10.37
CA ASN A 29 5.46 15.73 -11.31
C ASN A 29 4.80 16.53 -12.46
N VAL A 30 3.47 16.61 -12.53
CA VAL A 30 2.78 17.43 -13.52
C VAL A 30 2.88 18.91 -13.12
N PRO A 31 3.46 19.80 -13.96
CA PRO A 31 3.44 21.23 -13.69
C PRO A 31 2.01 21.74 -13.70
N ALA A 32 1.62 22.48 -12.65
CA ALA A 32 0.30 23.07 -12.53
C ALA A 32 0.37 24.50 -11.99
N ASP A 33 -0.58 25.31 -12.45
CA ASP A 33 -0.82 26.66 -11.96
C ASP A 33 -2.31 26.80 -11.59
N PRO A 34 -2.65 26.93 -10.30
CA PRO A 34 -1.73 26.97 -9.15
C PRO A 34 -1.08 25.60 -8.87
N PRO A 35 0.08 25.58 -8.18
CA PRO A 35 0.67 24.34 -7.68
C PRO A 35 -0.31 23.57 -6.79
N PHE A 36 -0.28 22.24 -6.87
CA PHE A 36 -1.06 21.37 -6.00
C PHE A 36 -0.17 20.35 -5.30
N VAL A 37 -0.66 19.81 -4.19
CA VAL A 37 -0.05 18.69 -3.48
C VAL A 37 -1.02 17.51 -3.43
N PRO A 38 -0.55 16.26 -3.53
CA PRO A 38 -1.42 15.11 -3.40
C PRO A 38 -2.07 15.05 -2.01
N ALA A 39 -3.41 15.00 -1.96
CA ALA A 39 -4.17 14.84 -0.72
C ALA A 39 -4.34 13.36 -0.28
N GLY A 40 -3.91 12.42 -1.14
CA GLY A 40 -4.05 10.99 -0.90
C GLY A 40 -4.21 10.18 -2.18
N ALA A 41 -4.32 8.87 -2.01
CA ALA A 41 -4.63 7.93 -3.07
C ALA A 41 -5.55 6.83 -2.54
N LEU A 42 -6.64 6.60 -3.28
CA LEU A 42 -7.76 5.79 -2.83
C LEU A 42 -8.23 4.83 -3.93
N TYR A 43 -8.48 3.59 -3.53
CA TYR A 43 -9.13 2.56 -4.32
C TYR A 43 -10.64 2.61 -4.12
N PHE A 44 -11.36 2.73 -5.23
CA PHE A 44 -12.78 2.40 -5.29
C PHE A 44 -12.97 0.90 -5.56
N HIS A 45 -13.76 0.24 -4.72
CA HIS A 45 -14.17 -1.15 -4.95
C HIS A 45 -15.48 -1.16 -5.74
N LEU A 46 -15.42 -1.50 -7.02
CA LEU A 46 -16.59 -1.63 -7.86
C LEU A 46 -17.21 -3.02 -7.63
N GLN A 47 -18.37 -3.05 -6.98
CA GLN A 47 -19.06 -4.27 -6.56
C GLN A 47 -20.58 -4.07 -6.51
N ASP A 48 -21.32 -5.18 -6.47
CA ASP A 48 -22.74 -5.23 -6.11
C ASP A 48 -22.87 -5.92 -4.74
N PRO A 49 -22.88 -5.15 -3.63
CA PRO A 49 -22.79 -5.71 -2.29
C PRO A 49 -24.10 -6.40 -1.90
N LYS A 50 -23.98 -7.63 -1.39
CA LYS A 50 -25.10 -8.39 -0.84
C LYS A 50 -25.15 -8.19 0.67
N PHE A 51 -26.30 -7.75 1.19
CA PHE A 51 -26.52 -7.55 2.61
C PHE A 51 -27.26 -8.73 3.21
N LYS A 52 -26.80 -9.19 4.37
CA LYS A 52 -27.56 -10.14 5.19
C LYS A 52 -28.63 -9.36 5.95
N PHE A 53 -29.85 -9.88 5.97
CA PHE A 53 -30.92 -9.29 6.75
C PHE A 53 -30.56 -9.26 8.25
N SER A 54 -30.78 -8.12 8.89
CA SER A 54 -30.60 -7.88 10.32
C SER A 54 -31.60 -6.82 10.77
N THR A 55 -32.02 -6.84 12.03
CA THR A 55 -32.92 -5.82 12.60
C THR A 55 -32.28 -4.42 12.59
N ASP A 56 -30.95 -4.36 12.65
CA ASP A 56 -30.17 -3.10 12.63
C ASP A 56 -29.73 -2.69 11.21
N LEU A 57 -30.22 -3.38 10.17
CA LEU A 57 -29.85 -3.10 8.79
C LEU A 57 -30.44 -1.76 8.33
N ASP A 58 -29.56 -0.81 8.03
CA ASP A 58 -29.91 0.42 7.33
C ASP A 58 -29.30 0.34 5.93
N LEU A 59 -30.15 0.07 4.93
CA LEU A 59 -29.68 -0.19 3.58
C LEU A 59 -28.91 1.00 2.97
N ASP A 60 -29.27 2.24 3.29
CA ASP A 60 -28.59 3.40 2.74
C ASP A 60 -27.20 3.56 3.37
N ILE A 61 -27.12 3.44 4.70
CA ILE A 61 -25.87 3.55 5.44
C ILE A 61 -24.94 2.37 5.14
N ASP A 62 -25.45 1.13 5.16
CA ASP A 62 -24.64 -0.07 4.96
C ASP A 62 -24.18 -0.21 3.51
N ARG A 63 -24.97 0.27 2.54
CA ARG A 63 -24.53 0.43 1.16
C ARG A 63 -23.40 1.44 1.05
N LEU A 64 -23.52 2.60 1.68
CA LEU A 64 -22.45 3.60 1.68
C LEU A 64 -21.15 3.03 2.27
N LYS A 65 -21.22 2.33 3.40
CA LYS A 65 -20.07 1.66 4.03
C LYS A 65 -19.44 0.60 3.11
N ALA A 66 -20.25 -0.14 2.35
CA ALA A 66 -19.74 -1.15 1.43
C ALA A 66 -18.89 -0.52 0.32
N PHE A 67 -19.19 0.72 -0.09
CA PHE A 67 -18.42 1.47 -1.07
C PHE A 67 -17.33 2.36 -0.47
N LYS A 68 -16.99 2.17 0.82
CA LYS A 68 -15.91 2.91 1.47
C LYS A 68 -14.61 2.76 0.68
N TYR A 69 -14.02 3.90 0.32
CA TYR A 69 -12.71 3.97 -0.31
C TYR A 69 -11.63 3.48 0.65
N LEU A 70 -10.64 2.78 0.13
CA LEU A 70 -9.49 2.27 0.88
C LEU A 70 -8.19 2.76 0.26
N GLY A 71 -7.18 3.07 1.06
CA GLY A 71 -5.94 3.69 0.59
C GLY A 71 -5.38 4.56 1.70
N PHE A 72 -4.66 5.62 1.35
CA PHE A 72 -4.14 6.59 2.31
C PHE A 72 -4.54 8.03 1.95
N LEU A 73 -4.61 8.87 2.97
CA LEU A 73 -4.72 10.33 2.85
C LEU A 73 -3.37 10.96 3.25
N VAL A 74 -3.15 12.19 2.83
CA VAL A 74 -1.90 12.92 3.09
C VAL A 74 -2.26 14.21 3.81
N ALA A 75 -1.72 14.40 5.01
CA ALA A 75 -2.00 15.57 5.82
C ALA A 75 -0.93 15.79 6.89
N LYS A 76 -0.67 17.05 7.23
CA LYS A 76 0.07 17.42 8.43
C LYS A 76 -0.86 17.54 9.62
N ASP A 77 -2.05 18.09 9.40
CA ASP A 77 -3.07 18.26 10.41
C ASP A 77 -4.50 18.09 9.85
N GLY A 78 -5.49 18.16 10.74
CA GLY A 78 -6.88 17.94 10.37
C GLY A 78 -7.47 18.95 9.38
N ALA A 79 -6.91 20.16 9.30
CA ALA A 79 -7.43 21.21 8.42
C ALA A 79 -7.18 20.88 6.94
N ASP A 80 -6.06 20.21 6.64
CA ASP A 80 -5.71 19.75 5.28
C ASP A 80 -6.78 18.85 4.65
N LEU A 81 -7.55 18.13 5.49
CA LEU A 81 -8.55 17.14 5.05
C LEU A 81 -10.00 17.60 5.23
N ALA A 82 -10.23 18.86 5.62
CA ALA A 82 -11.60 19.39 5.82
C ALA A 82 -12.46 19.34 4.55
N ALA A 83 -11.84 19.42 3.38
CA ALA A 83 -12.53 19.31 2.09
C ALA A 83 -12.83 17.87 1.66
N VAL A 84 -12.16 16.88 2.26
CA VAL A 84 -12.28 15.46 1.88
C VAL A 84 -13.62 14.88 2.34
N ASP A 85 -14.05 15.22 3.56
CA ASP A 85 -15.35 14.84 4.09
C ASP A 85 -15.89 15.92 5.03
N LYS A 86 -16.92 16.63 4.59
CA LYS A 86 -17.55 17.73 5.34
C LYS A 86 -18.46 17.26 6.47
N THR A 87 -18.72 15.95 6.57
CA THR A 87 -19.60 15.40 7.62
C THR A 87 -18.88 15.18 8.95
N ILE A 88 -17.56 15.29 8.95
CA ILE A 88 -16.70 15.16 10.13
C ILE A 88 -15.67 16.28 10.16
N SER A 89 -15.21 16.65 11.35
CA SER A 89 -14.11 17.60 11.50
C SER A 89 -13.32 17.30 12.77
N ALA A 90 -12.17 17.96 12.92
CA ALA A 90 -11.42 17.94 14.17
C ALA A 90 -12.27 18.48 15.35
N GLU A 91 -13.11 19.48 15.10
CA GLU A 91 -13.93 20.14 16.12
C GLU A 91 -15.09 19.25 16.59
N THR A 92 -15.77 18.57 15.67
CA THR A 92 -16.91 17.72 15.99
C THR A 92 -16.52 16.29 16.33
N GLY A 93 -15.30 15.88 15.97
CA GLY A 93 -14.90 14.48 15.93
C GLY A 93 -15.69 13.70 14.88
N GLY A 94 -15.49 12.38 14.87
CA GLY A 94 -16.31 11.45 14.09
C GLY A 94 -15.51 10.51 13.20
N ARG A 95 -16.22 9.67 12.46
CA ARG A 95 -15.65 8.70 11.53
C ARG A 95 -16.28 8.87 10.15
N SER A 96 -15.45 8.98 9.13
CA SER A 96 -15.94 9.01 7.75
C SER A 96 -16.45 7.64 7.32
N MET A 97 -17.62 7.65 6.69
CA MET A 97 -18.20 6.48 6.03
C MET A 97 -17.59 6.25 4.64
N MET A 98 -17.03 7.29 4.02
CA MET A 98 -16.52 7.26 2.64
C MET A 98 -15.01 7.00 2.56
N VAL A 99 -14.20 7.58 3.44
CA VAL A 99 -12.73 7.53 3.35
C VAL A 99 -12.10 7.03 4.66
N PRO A 100 -10.84 6.56 4.67
CA PRO A 100 -10.14 6.18 5.89
C PRO A 100 -9.71 7.43 6.66
N LEU A 101 -10.68 8.16 7.21
CA LEU A 101 -10.53 9.35 8.03
C LEU A 101 -11.42 9.26 9.28
N GLY A 102 -10.87 9.65 10.41
CA GLY A 102 -11.60 9.87 11.64
C GLY A 102 -10.86 10.83 12.56
N PHE A 103 -11.64 11.56 13.34
CA PHE A 103 -11.18 12.52 14.33
C PHE A 103 -11.65 12.09 15.72
N LYS A 104 -10.76 12.28 16.70
CA LYS A 104 -11.10 12.19 18.12
C LYS A 104 -11.80 13.48 18.54
N LYS A 105 -12.42 13.46 19.73
CA LYS A 105 -13.07 14.64 20.33
C LYS A 105 -12.08 15.74 20.73
N ASP A 106 -10.79 15.43 20.80
CA ASP A 106 -9.70 16.37 21.11
C ASP A 106 -9.10 17.01 19.83
N GLY A 107 -9.68 16.75 18.65
CA GLY A 107 -9.21 17.27 17.37
C GLY A 107 -8.11 16.46 16.70
N ALA A 108 -7.47 15.52 17.39
CA ALA A 108 -6.44 14.68 16.78
C ALA A 108 -7.03 13.61 15.86
N PHE A 109 -6.22 13.12 14.92
CA PHE A 109 -6.62 11.97 14.11
C PHE A 109 -6.85 10.72 14.97
N ASN A 110 -7.90 9.98 14.63
CA ASN A 110 -8.12 8.65 15.15
C ASN A 110 -7.43 7.62 14.23
N TYR A 111 -6.16 7.31 14.51
CA TYR A 111 -5.36 6.37 13.69
C TYR A 111 -5.92 4.94 13.58
N ASN A 112 -6.88 4.54 14.43
CA ASN A 112 -7.58 3.25 14.25
C ASN A 112 -8.62 3.29 13.12
N GLN A 113 -9.02 4.50 12.69
CA GLN A 113 -10.03 4.75 11.66
C GLN A 113 -9.46 5.51 10.47
N SER A 114 -8.33 6.17 10.67
CA SER A 114 -7.59 6.95 9.69
C SER A 114 -6.42 6.16 9.11
N ASN A 115 -6.20 6.31 7.81
CA ASN A 115 -4.94 5.91 7.19
C ASN A 115 -4.28 7.15 6.58
N ILE A 116 -3.41 7.80 7.35
CA ILE A 116 -2.83 9.10 7.02
C ILE A 116 -1.31 8.96 6.98
N LEU A 117 -0.71 9.53 5.94
CA LEU A 117 0.71 9.77 5.80
C LEU A 117 0.97 11.27 5.92
N THR A 118 2.10 11.66 6.48
CA THR A 118 2.57 13.04 6.33
C THR A 118 3.07 13.27 4.91
N PRO A 119 3.17 14.53 4.42
CA PRO A 119 3.81 14.82 3.15
C PRO A 119 5.25 14.28 3.07
N GLU A 120 5.97 14.30 4.19
CA GLU A 120 7.32 13.76 4.31
C GLU A 120 7.34 12.23 4.18
N ASP A 121 6.39 11.54 4.82
CA ASP A 121 6.22 10.08 4.67
C ASP A 121 5.93 9.72 3.21
N LEU A 122 5.01 10.45 2.55
CA LEU A 122 4.70 10.22 1.15
C LEU A 122 5.95 10.42 0.29
N SER A 123 6.70 11.50 0.49
CA SER A 123 7.92 11.75 -0.26
C SER A 123 8.92 10.60 -0.13
N ALA A 124 9.11 10.05 1.07
CA ALA A 124 9.99 8.91 1.29
C ALA A 124 9.50 7.65 0.56
N TYR A 125 8.19 7.39 0.57
CA TYR A 125 7.59 6.30 -0.20
C TYR A 125 7.78 6.46 -1.71
N LEU A 126 7.60 7.67 -2.26
CA LEU A 126 7.75 7.92 -3.70
C LEU A 126 9.20 7.72 -4.14
N LEU A 127 10.17 8.24 -3.37
CA LEU A 127 11.60 8.05 -3.66
C LEU A 127 11.98 6.56 -3.63
N HIS A 128 11.47 5.82 -2.65
CA HIS A 128 11.72 4.39 -2.55
C HIS A 128 11.08 3.61 -3.71
N ASN A 129 9.84 3.93 -4.06
CA ASN A 129 9.14 3.35 -5.21
C ASN A 129 9.92 3.58 -6.51
N GLN A 130 10.47 4.78 -6.70
CA GLN A 130 11.33 5.10 -7.84
C GLN A 130 12.61 4.25 -7.85
N ALA A 131 13.28 4.11 -6.71
CA ALA A 131 14.49 3.28 -6.59
C ALA A 131 14.21 1.80 -6.94
N LEU A 132 13.09 1.24 -6.46
CA LEU A 132 12.66 -0.12 -6.78
C LEU A 132 12.40 -0.31 -8.29
N ILE A 133 11.77 0.67 -8.94
CA ILE A 133 11.53 0.63 -10.39
C ILE A 133 12.86 0.65 -11.17
N ILE A 134 13.80 1.50 -10.77
CA ILE A 134 15.12 1.60 -11.39
C ILE A 134 15.92 0.31 -11.20
N ASP A 135 15.92 -0.27 -10.00
CA ASP A 135 16.59 -1.54 -9.71
C ASP A 135 16.00 -2.68 -10.55
N ALA A 136 14.68 -2.82 -10.56
CA ALA A 136 13.98 -3.83 -11.36
C ALA A 136 14.31 -3.69 -12.85
N ALA A 137 14.27 -2.48 -13.40
CA ALA A 137 14.62 -2.23 -14.80
C ALA A 137 16.09 -2.58 -15.09
N SER A 138 17.01 -2.23 -14.18
CA SER A 138 18.43 -2.52 -14.33
C SER A 138 18.70 -4.03 -14.35
N ARG A 139 18.04 -4.79 -13.45
CA ARG A 139 18.15 -6.25 -13.38
C ARG A 139 17.57 -6.94 -14.62
N ILE A 140 16.41 -6.48 -15.10
CA ILE A 140 15.80 -6.97 -16.34
C ILE A 140 16.74 -6.75 -17.52
N LEU A 141 17.32 -5.55 -17.66
CA LEU A 141 18.24 -5.22 -18.75
C LEU A 141 19.58 -5.98 -18.66
N ALA A 142 20.00 -6.35 -17.45
CA ALA A 142 21.17 -7.20 -17.22
C ALA A 142 20.90 -8.68 -17.52
N GLY A 143 19.66 -9.07 -17.81
CA GLY A 143 19.28 -10.47 -18.05
C GLY A 143 19.21 -11.31 -16.77
N ASP A 144 18.98 -10.69 -15.61
CA ASP A 144 18.73 -11.43 -14.37
C ASP A 144 17.38 -12.17 -14.45
N ILE A 145 17.46 -13.49 -14.50
CA ILE A 145 16.31 -14.40 -14.58
C ILE A 145 16.19 -15.29 -13.33
N ALA A 146 16.86 -14.95 -12.23
CA ALA A 146 16.86 -15.76 -11.02
C ALA A 146 15.43 -15.94 -10.47
N LEU A 147 15.05 -17.20 -10.21
CA LEU A 147 13.75 -17.53 -9.66
C LEU A 147 13.79 -17.48 -8.13
N ALA A 148 13.47 -16.31 -7.58
CA ALA A 148 13.44 -16.05 -6.13
C ALA A 148 12.07 -15.51 -5.68
N PRO A 149 11.02 -16.35 -5.66
CA PRO A 149 9.66 -15.92 -5.34
C PRO A 149 9.56 -15.42 -3.90
N PHE A 150 8.88 -14.29 -3.71
CA PHE A 150 8.59 -13.77 -2.37
C PHE A 150 7.69 -14.73 -1.59
N GLN A 151 7.98 -14.87 -0.28
CA GLN A 151 7.15 -15.65 0.63
C GLN A 151 6.85 -14.85 1.90
N TYR A 152 5.56 -14.69 2.20
CA TYR A 152 5.08 -14.17 3.48
C TYR A 152 4.68 -15.36 4.36
N GLY A 153 5.42 -15.57 5.45
CA GLY A 153 5.20 -16.74 6.31
C GLY A 153 5.37 -18.03 5.51
N GLN A 154 4.27 -18.75 5.26
CA GLN A 154 4.26 -20.00 4.48
C GLN A 154 3.70 -19.84 3.06
N GLU A 155 3.19 -18.66 2.69
CA GLU A 155 2.49 -18.45 1.42
C GLU A 155 3.36 -17.71 0.40
N SER A 156 3.41 -18.26 -0.82
CA SER A 156 3.99 -17.59 -1.99
C SER A 156 2.99 -17.60 -3.14
N THR A 157 2.36 -16.45 -3.38
CA THR A 157 1.36 -16.28 -4.45
C THR A 157 1.99 -16.30 -5.84
N VAL A 158 3.28 -15.95 -5.95
CA VAL A 158 4.03 -15.99 -7.22
C VAL A 158 4.10 -17.41 -7.76
N ILE A 159 4.32 -18.41 -6.89
CA ILE A 159 4.32 -19.80 -7.31
C ILE A 159 2.89 -20.31 -7.51
N SER A 160 1.97 -20.07 -6.56
CA SER A 160 0.63 -20.68 -6.61
C SER A 160 -0.31 -20.12 -7.69
N ASN A 161 -0.10 -18.88 -8.16
CA ASN A 161 -0.98 -18.21 -9.13
C ASN A 161 -0.33 -17.91 -10.49
N SER A 162 0.82 -18.50 -10.81
CA SER A 162 1.50 -18.23 -12.07
C SER A 162 1.08 -19.20 -13.18
N ASP A 163 0.82 -18.65 -14.37
CA ASP A 163 0.55 -19.43 -15.58
C ASP A 163 1.77 -20.26 -16.05
N TYR A 164 2.96 -19.99 -15.50
CA TYR A 164 4.22 -20.63 -15.89
C TYR A 164 4.65 -21.77 -14.96
N GLN A 165 3.77 -22.24 -14.07
CA GLN A 165 4.08 -23.32 -13.12
C GLN A 165 4.74 -24.54 -13.77
N SER A 166 4.30 -24.93 -14.97
CA SER A 166 4.81 -26.10 -15.69
C SER A 166 6.26 -25.96 -16.18
N ILE A 167 6.80 -24.74 -16.28
CA ILE A 167 8.15 -24.48 -16.78
C ILE A 167 9.09 -23.87 -15.73
N MET A 168 8.54 -23.28 -14.66
CA MET A 168 9.36 -22.71 -13.59
C MET A 168 10.16 -23.77 -12.83
N LEU A 169 9.63 -25.00 -12.75
CA LEU A 169 10.27 -26.15 -12.08
C LEU A 169 10.75 -25.86 -10.65
N PHE A 170 10.15 -24.85 -9.99
CA PHE A 170 10.54 -24.42 -8.66
C PHE A 170 10.22 -25.51 -7.64
N ASP A 171 11.26 -26.08 -7.04
CA ASP A 171 11.13 -27.11 -6.01
C ASP A 171 12.08 -26.83 -4.83
N PRO A 172 11.59 -26.20 -3.76
CA PRO A 172 12.41 -25.89 -2.59
C PRO A 172 12.87 -27.15 -1.84
N ALA A 173 12.25 -28.32 -2.06
CA ALA A 173 12.68 -29.57 -1.44
C ALA A 173 14.01 -30.08 -2.00
N THR A 174 14.43 -29.59 -3.18
CA THR A 174 15.73 -29.95 -3.78
C THR A 174 16.90 -29.25 -3.11
N GLY A 175 16.66 -28.15 -2.38
CA GLY A 175 17.69 -27.29 -1.79
C GLY A 175 18.43 -26.39 -2.79
N PHE A 176 18.06 -26.41 -4.08
CA PHE A 176 18.62 -25.47 -5.07
C PHE A 176 17.75 -24.21 -5.21
N ASP A 177 16.45 -24.37 -5.10
CA ASP A 177 15.48 -23.28 -5.18
C ASP A 177 15.14 -22.74 -3.79
N HIS A 178 15.14 -21.42 -3.67
CA HIS A 178 14.93 -20.76 -2.38
C HIS A 178 13.86 -19.67 -2.50
N TYR A 179 12.97 -19.65 -1.52
CA TYR A 179 12.06 -18.52 -1.36
C TYR A 179 12.83 -17.29 -0.88
N ASN A 180 12.43 -16.12 -1.37
CA ASN A 180 12.80 -14.86 -0.74
C ASN A 180 11.87 -14.62 0.46
N HIS A 181 12.28 -15.13 1.63
CA HIS A 181 11.52 -14.97 2.87
C HIS A 181 11.53 -13.52 3.34
N VAL A 182 10.36 -12.91 3.39
CA VAL A 182 10.20 -11.53 3.84
C VAL A 182 9.26 -11.44 5.04
N PRO A 183 9.67 -10.80 6.15
CA PRO A 183 8.76 -10.55 7.25
C PRO A 183 7.72 -9.51 6.85
N LYS A 184 6.49 -9.64 7.38
CA LYS A 184 5.49 -8.59 7.22
C LYS A 184 5.86 -7.42 8.14
N LEU A 185 6.17 -6.27 7.55
CA LEU A 185 6.58 -5.08 8.29
C LEU A 185 5.37 -4.24 8.69
N LYS A 186 5.43 -3.63 9.88
CA LYS A 186 4.48 -2.56 10.25
C LYS A 186 4.90 -1.25 9.61
N ARG A 187 3.95 -0.34 9.39
CA ARG A 187 4.21 1.01 8.85
C ARG A 187 5.37 1.73 9.51
N LYS A 188 5.46 1.71 10.85
CA LYS A 188 6.55 2.38 11.58
C LYS A 188 7.93 1.85 11.18
N GLU A 189 8.04 0.55 10.93
CA GLU A 189 9.30 -0.09 10.51
C GLU A 189 9.61 0.27 9.05
N VAL A 190 8.61 0.24 8.17
CA VAL A 190 8.76 0.64 6.77
C VAL A 190 9.23 2.09 6.68
N LEU A 191 8.51 3.01 7.33
CA LEU A 191 8.86 4.42 7.38
C LEU A 191 10.29 4.61 7.92
N GLY A 192 10.64 3.95 9.02
CA GLY A 192 12.00 4.04 9.56
C GLY A 192 13.09 3.63 8.57
N ARG A 193 12.82 2.66 7.69
CA ARG A 193 13.76 2.25 6.62
C ARG A 193 13.79 3.27 5.49
N VAL A 194 12.64 3.60 4.91
CA VAL A 194 12.58 4.49 3.73
C VAL A 194 12.96 5.94 4.05
N THR A 195 12.82 6.39 5.29
CA THR A 195 13.30 7.72 5.70
C THR A 195 14.80 7.75 6.00
N THR A 196 15.39 6.61 6.39
CA THR A 196 16.84 6.52 6.65
C THR A 196 17.61 6.43 5.35
N ASP A 197 17.16 5.55 4.45
CA ASP A 197 17.70 5.41 3.10
C ASP A 197 16.59 4.96 2.15
N PRO A 198 15.97 5.89 1.40
CA PRO A 198 14.93 5.53 0.45
C PRO A 198 15.47 4.70 -0.72
N THR A 199 16.77 4.72 -0.97
CA THR A 199 17.39 3.96 -2.09
C THR A 199 17.80 2.55 -1.72
N GLN A 200 17.72 2.19 -0.43
CA GLN A 200 18.03 0.85 0.03
C GLN A 200 17.02 -0.15 -0.53
N ILE A 201 17.45 -0.93 -1.51
CA ILE A 201 16.67 -2.05 -2.06
C ILE A 201 16.59 -3.16 -1.00
N PRO A 202 15.39 -3.65 -0.65
CA PRO A 202 15.25 -4.77 0.27
C PRO A 202 16.00 -5.98 -0.29
N HIS A 203 16.93 -6.53 0.50
CA HIS A 203 17.79 -7.61 0.05
C HIS A 203 16.99 -8.79 -0.50
N HIS A 204 17.33 -9.20 -1.72
CA HIS A 204 16.75 -10.35 -2.43
C HIS A 204 17.43 -11.69 -2.09
N ARG A 205 18.41 -11.70 -1.18
CA ARG A 205 19.17 -12.90 -0.84
C ARG A 205 19.84 -12.71 0.53
N GLN A 206 19.44 -13.48 1.54
CA GLN A 206 20.43 -13.92 2.52
C GLN A 206 21.22 -15.01 1.80
N GLU A 207 22.42 -14.67 1.33
CA GLU A 207 23.41 -15.71 1.11
C GLU A 207 23.78 -16.24 2.48
N ASP A 208 23.05 -17.25 2.95
CA ASP A 208 23.62 -18.19 3.90
C ASP A 208 24.65 -19.01 3.13
N SER A 209 25.79 -18.37 2.82
CA SER A 209 27.03 -19.08 2.57
C SER A 209 27.50 -19.64 3.92
N GLN A 210 26.90 -20.73 4.35
CA GLN A 210 27.58 -21.64 5.26
C GLN A 210 27.56 -23.02 4.63
N ALA A 211 28.77 -23.37 4.16
CA ALA A 211 29.20 -24.70 3.77
C ALA A 211 28.96 -25.72 4.89
#